data_AF-A0A2T6IUE1-F1
#
_entry.id   AF-A0A2T6IUE1-F1
#
_cell.length_a   1.000
_cell.length_b   1.000
_cell.length_c   1.000
_cell.angle_alpha   90.00
_cell.angle_beta   90.00
_cell.angle_gamma   90.00
#
_symmetry.space_group_name_H-M   'P 1'
#
loop_
_entity.id
_entity.type
_entity.pdbx_description
1 polymer ?
#
loop_
_entity_poly.entity_id
_entity_poly.type
_entity_poly.pdbx_seq_one_letter_code
_entity_poly.pdbx_strand_id
1 'polypeptide(L)'
;MTEHTHNSSAAAWSQQLEELLVRESGHHKIKGGVRTLYEAGGKGQLLSMAETLLSPTTKVVAILVGSANCTIMWPPTDTDGPGGAFAITRTLQRLGRQVVLVTDELNHEQVFEALKKANLSMDECADLTAATLKDIPIETAAYVKFACQRNWTEAEDVRLQNVYDAADFILNLGRPGPGEEGETRAHDRANMTAFDSAFKFFFTRPERFALRPDHVATTAVIGELGNELGMGGLISCVKENVEYGEDIGCSVQADFTLVATTANWGAWGLSAMLTLLSIASGEKISADSLLPDVVSQKLILKTLVEEGARCGLTWTRDEIIDRFESEENWKFLNELRQLTFSLLESSQGQKSLPSSEKISTPASSNLVDMTMSQNIRNTRADS
;
A
#
# COMPACT_ATOMS: atom_id res chain seq x y z
N MET A 1 -6.83 -6.63 29.45
CA MET A 1 -8.03 -6.59 28.59
C MET A 1 -7.90 -5.60 27.42
N THR A 2 -6.93 -4.68 27.43
CA THR A 2 -6.76 -3.62 26.42
C THR A 2 -6.03 -4.06 25.14
N GLU A 3 -5.00 -4.91 25.21
CA GLU A 3 -4.26 -5.39 24.03
C GLU A 3 -5.10 -6.30 23.12
N HIS A 4 -5.86 -7.25 23.69
CA HIS A 4 -6.68 -8.18 22.91
C HIS A 4 -7.84 -7.49 22.16
N THR A 5 -8.42 -6.42 22.72
CA THR A 5 -9.48 -5.65 22.04
C THR A 5 -8.93 -4.79 20.92
N HIS A 6 -7.77 -4.15 21.14
CA HIS A 6 -7.10 -3.34 20.11
C HIS A 6 -6.70 -4.18 18.88
N ASN A 7 -6.19 -5.39 19.12
CA ASN A 7 -5.77 -6.29 18.05
C ASN A 7 -6.96 -6.81 17.22
N SER A 8 -8.13 -7.03 17.85
CA SER A 8 -9.35 -7.45 17.15
C SER A 8 -9.94 -6.38 16.22
N SER A 9 -9.85 -5.10 16.58
CA SER A 9 -10.33 -3.99 15.73
C SER A 9 -9.41 -3.75 14.54
N ALA A 10 -8.09 -3.81 14.73
CA ALA A 10 -7.11 -3.61 13.66
C ALA A 10 -7.26 -4.66 12.55
N ALA A 11 -7.45 -5.93 12.91
CA ALA A 11 -7.72 -7.00 11.95
C ALA A 11 -9.02 -6.78 11.16
N ALA A 12 -10.09 -6.33 11.83
CA ALA A 12 -11.36 -6.04 11.18
C ALA A 12 -11.29 -4.81 10.24
N TRP A 13 -10.48 -3.81 10.58
CA TRP A 13 -10.20 -2.68 9.68
C TRP A 13 -9.42 -3.12 8.46
N SER A 14 -8.33 -3.85 8.66
CA SER A 14 -7.52 -4.40 7.58
C SER A 14 -8.36 -5.22 6.62
N GLN A 15 -9.23 -6.09 7.13
CA GLN A 15 -10.13 -6.87 6.29
C GLN A 15 -11.04 -5.97 5.44
N GLN A 16 -11.66 -4.94 6.01
CA GLN A 16 -12.55 -4.05 5.25
C GLN A 16 -11.79 -3.23 4.19
N LEU A 17 -10.58 -2.78 4.52
CA LEU A 17 -9.72 -2.07 3.57
C LEU A 17 -9.26 -3.01 2.45
N GLU A 18 -8.75 -4.21 2.77
CA GLU A 18 -8.34 -5.20 1.77
C GLU A 18 -9.49 -5.61 0.84
N GLU A 19 -10.69 -5.83 1.37
CA GLU A 19 -11.87 -6.14 0.55
C GLU A 19 -12.25 -4.99 -0.39
N LEU A 20 -11.99 -3.73 -0.01
CA LEU A 20 -12.14 -2.57 -0.88
C LEU A 20 -11.02 -2.52 -1.95
N LEU A 21 -9.78 -2.82 -1.58
CA LEU A 21 -8.61 -2.80 -2.48
C LEU A 21 -8.71 -3.78 -3.65
N VAL A 22 -9.46 -4.86 -3.48
CA VAL A 22 -9.66 -5.91 -4.51
C VAL A 22 -11.07 -5.87 -5.11
N ARG A 23 -11.79 -4.77 -4.89
CA ARG A 23 -13.15 -4.58 -5.41
C ARG A 23 -13.07 -4.08 -6.84
N GLU A 24 -13.32 -4.98 -7.77
CA GLU A 24 -13.38 -4.65 -9.19
C GLU A 24 -14.46 -5.42 -9.94
N SER A 25 -14.79 -4.93 -11.14
CA SER A 25 -15.72 -5.57 -12.07
C SER A 25 -15.21 -5.37 -13.49
N GLY A 26 -15.20 -6.42 -14.31
CA GLY A 26 -14.85 -6.31 -15.72
C GLY A 26 -14.09 -7.51 -16.25
N HIS A 27 -13.66 -7.42 -17.51
CA HIS A 27 -12.73 -8.38 -18.09
C HIS A 27 -11.34 -8.12 -17.52
N HIS A 28 -10.69 -9.19 -17.08
CA HIS A 28 -9.35 -9.15 -16.54
C HIS A 28 -8.49 -10.24 -17.18
N LYS A 29 -7.18 -9.98 -17.25
CA LYS A 29 -6.17 -11.02 -17.50
C LYS A 29 -6.12 -12.10 -16.42
N ILE A 30 -6.81 -11.93 -15.29
CA ILE A 30 -6.84 -12.87 -14.16
C ILE A 30 -8.22 -13.52 -14.15
N LYS A 31 -8.26 -14.84 -14.27
CA LYS A 31 -9.49 -15.62 -14.11
C LYS A 31 -10.04 -15.44 -12.70
N GLY A 32 -11.24 -14.87 -12.59
CA GLY A 32 -11.85 -14.51 -11.31
C GLY A 32 -11.45 -13.12 -10.77
N GLY A 33 -10.67 -12.35 -11.55
CA GLY A 33 -10.19 -11.03 -11.18
C GLY A 33 -9.06 -11.06 -10.13
N VAL A 34 -8.66 -9.87 -9.70
CA VAL A 34 -7.61 -9.63 -8.68
C VAL A 34 -7.88 -10.41 -7.38
N ARG A 35 -9.17 -10.65 -7.07
CA ARG A 35 -9.59 -11.47 -5.93
C ARG A 35 -8.95 -12.86 -5.92
N THR A 36 -8.76 -13.49 -7.08
CA THR A 36 -8.14 -14.83 -7.16
C THR A 36 -6.73 -14.83 -6.58
N LEU A 37 -5.93 -13.80 -6.87
CA LEU A 37 -4.57 -13.69 -6.32
C LEU A 37 -4.59 -13.28 -4.84
N TYR A 38 -5.51 -12.40 -4.45
CA TYR A 38 -5.70 -12.01 -3.05
C TYR A 38 -6.05 -13.20 -2.15
N GLU A 39 -6.96 -14.08 -2.61
CA GLU A 39 -7.33 -15.28 -1.86
C GLU A 39 -6.16 -16.27 -1.74
N ALA A 40 -5.30 -16.34 -2.76
CA ALA A 40 -4.08 -17.16 -2.74
C ALA A 40 -2.97 -16.58 -1.85
N GLY A 41 -2.82 -15.26 -1.79
CA GLY A 41 -1.76 -14.58 -1.01
C GLY A 41 -2.02 -14.44 0.49
N GLY A 42 -3.23 -14.78 0.92
CA GLY A 42 -3.63 -14.72 2.31
C GLY A 42 -4.05 -13.32 2.75
N LYS A 43 -5.04 -13.28 3.66
CA LYS A 43 -5.60 -12.04 4.21
C LYS A 43 -4.73 -11.47 5.33
N GLY A 44 -4.81 -10.17 5.56
CA GLY A 44 -4.13 -9.48 6.66
C GLY A 44 -2.69 -9.03 6.33
N GLN A 45 -2.31 -9.06 5.07
CA GLN A 45 -1.02 -8.55 4.58
C GLN A 45 -0.93 -7.03 4.83
N LEU A 46 -2.04 -6.30 4.65
CA LEU A 46 -2.11 -4.86 4.87
C LEU A 46 -1.81 -4.49 6.32
N LEU A 47 -2.43 -5.18 7.29
CA LEU A 47 -2.15 -5.01 8.72
C LEU A 47 -0.70 -5.31 9.04
N SER A 48 -0.20 -6.46 8.60
CA SER A 48 1.17 -6.92 8.90
C SER A 48 2.22 -5.95 8.37
N MET A 49 2.02 -5.43 7.16
CA MET A 49 2.87 -4.38 6.58
C MET A 49 2.80 -3.09 7.41
N ALA A 50 1.61 -2.62 7.75
CA ALA A 50 1.43 -1.38 8.50
C ALA A 50 2.03 -1.46 9.93
N GLU A 51 1.86 -2.59 10.62
CA GLU A 51 2.48 -2.83 11.93
C GLU A 51 4.01 -2.85 11.83
N THR A 52 4.56 -3.50 10.79
CA THR A 52 6.01 -3.54 10.57
C THR A 52 6.57 -2.16 10.27
N LEU A 53 5.88 -1.36 9.45
CA LEU A 53 6.27 0.02 9.15
C LEU A 53 6.20 0.93 10.39
N LEU A 54 5.24 0.70 11.28
CA LEU A 54 5.10 1.43 12.54
C LEU A 54 6.02 0.92 13.66
N SER A 55 6.64 -0.25 13.50
CA SER A 55 7.59 -0.79 14.47
C SER A 55 8.69 0.22 14.80
N PRO A 56 9.14 0.32 16.07
CA PRO A 56 10.29 1.14 16.45
C PRO A 56 11.60 0.78 15.73
N THR A 57 11.69 -0.43 15.16
CA THR A 57 12.86 -0.91 14.43
C THR A 57 12.93 -0.39 13.00
N THR A 58 11.78 -0.04 12.40
CA THR A 58 11.70 0.42 11.01
C THR A 58 11.87 1.93 10.96
N LYS A 59 13.06 2.43 10.66
CA LYS A 59 13.34 3.88 10.63
C LYS A 59 13.47 4.41 9.22
N VAL A 60 14.04 3.60 8.32
CA VAL A 60 14.27 3.94 6.92
C VAL A 60 13.46 3.02 6.03
N VAL A 61 12.64 3.60 5.15
CA VAL A 61 11.81 2.89 4.19
C VAL A 61 12.25 3.25 2.77
N ALA A 62 12.74 2.26 2.02
CA ALA A 62 13.01 2.41 0.60
C ALA A 62 11.77 2.01 -0.21
N ILE A 63 11.37 2.84 -1.17
CA ILE A 63 10.23 2.60 -2.05
C ILE A 63 10.73 2.57 -3.49
N LEU A 64 10.60 1.41 -4.14
CA LEU A 64 10.92 1.23 -5.55
C LEU A 64 9.69 1.63 -6.37
N VAL A 65 9.85 2.57 -7.31
CA VAL A 65 8.73 3.18 -8.04
C VAL A 65 9.06 3.47 -9.50
N GLY A 66 8.01 3.49 -10.33
CA GLY A 66 8.06 3.69 -11.79
C GLY A 66 8.36 2.37 -12.48
N SER A 67 7.62 2.02 -13.54
CA SER A 67 7.84 0.78 -14.29
C SER A 67 7.93 1.08 -15.77
N ALA A 68 8.83 0.37 -16.46
CA ALA A 68 9.00 0.49 -17.91
C ALA A 68 8.00 -0.40 -18.69
N ASN A 69 6.73 -0.45 -18.27
CA ASN A 69 5.72 -1.33 -18.85
C ASN A 69 5.40 -0.99 -20.32
N CYS A 70 5.62 0.26 -20.76
CA CYS A 70 5.38 0.68 -22.14
C CYS A 70 6.64 0.54 -23.03
N THR A 71 7.28 -0.64 -23.05
CA THR A 71 8.64 -0.84 -23.64
C THR A 71 8.79 -0.44 -25.11
N ILE A 72 7.71 -0.37 -25.88
CA ILE A 72 7.72 0.02 -27.31
C ILE A 72 7.54 1.53 -27.53
N MET A 73 7.34 2.32 -26.46
CA MET A 73 7.12 3.76 -26.49
C MET A 73 8.16 4.49 -25.64
N TRP A 74 8.42 5.77 -25.96
CA TRP A 74 9.27 6.64 -25.17
C TRP A 74 8.50 7.84 -24.58
N PRO A 75 8.71 8.20 -23.29
CA PRO A 75 9.32 7.34 -22.26
C PRO A 75 8.49 6.06 -22.04
N PRO A 76 9.08 4.97 -21.50
CA PRO A 76 8.37 3.71 -21.26
C PRO A 76 7.59 3.69 -19.94
N THR A 77 7.64 4.80 -19.20
CA THR A 77 7.10 4.97 -17.85
C THR A 77 5.58 4.79 -17.79
N ASP A 78 5.17 3.92 -16.86
CA ASP A 78 3.77 3.69 -16.51
C ASP A 78 3.21 4.79 -15.59
N THR A 79 1.89 4.98 -15.60
CA THR A 79 1.16 5.89 -14.72
C THR A 79 0.81 5.28 -13.36
N ASP A 80 0.81 3.95 -13.23
CA ASP A 80 0.58 3.28 -11.95
C ASP A 80 1.85 3.22 -11.07
N GLY A 81 1.68 3.45 -9.77
CA GLY A 81 2.76 3.49 -8.76
C GLY A 81 3.12 4.88 -8.23
N PRO A 82 3.43 5.91 -9.04
CA PRO A 82 3.92 7.20 -8.51
C PRO A 82 2.95 7.91 -7.56
N GLY A 83 1.64 7.85 -7.82
CA GLY A 83 0.62 8.43 -6.93
C GLY A 83 0.61 7.77 -5.54
N GLY A 84 0.78 6.45 -5.52
CA GLY A 84 0.92 5.64 -4.33
C GLY A 84 2.22 5.92 -3.58
N ALA A 85 3.34 6.03 -4.30
CA ALA A 85 4.63 6.38 -3.70
C ALA A 85 4.58 7.74 -3.00
N PHE A 86 3.95 8.74 -3.62
CA PHE A 86 3.70 10.04 -2.98
C PHE A 86 2.92 9.90 -1.67
N ALA A 87 1.82 9.15 -1.71
CA ALA A 87 0.91 8.99 -0.58
C ALA A 87 1.61 8.33 0.62
N ILE A 88 2.25 7.18 0.38
CA ILE A 88 3.00 6.46 1.41
C ILE A 88 4.15 7.33 1.94
N THR A 89 4.90 7.99 1.05
CA THR A 89 6.02 8.85 1.46
C THR A 89 5.55 9.92 2.44
N ARG A 90 4.53 10.70 2.08
CA ARG A 90 4.00 11.75 2.98
C ARG A 90 3.45 11.18 4.29
N THR A 91 2.79 10.03 4.23
CA THR A 91 2.26 9.36 5.42
C THR A 91 3.40 8.98 6.37
N LEU A 92 4.44 8.33 5.84
CA LEU A 92 5.59 7.83 6.60
C LEU A 92 6.44 8.97 7.18
N GLN A 93 6.70 10.03 6.42
CA GLN A 93 7.44 11.20 6.89
C GLN A 93 6.75 11.86 8.09
N ARG A 94 5.42 12.05 7.98
CA ARG A 94 4.58 12.58 9.07
C ARG A 94 4.54 11.67 10.30
N LEU A 95 4.79 10.37 10.11
CA LEU A 95 4.90 9.36 11.16
C LEU A 95 6.36 9.13 11.60
N GLY A 96 7.27 10.05 11.23
CA GLY A 96 8.65 10.09 11.72
C GLY A 96 9.61 9.11 11.05
N ARG A 97 9.30 8.62 9.84
CA ARG A 97 10.15 7.67 9.10
C ARG A 97 10.91 8.39 7.99
N GLN A 98 12.19 8.05 7.85
CA GLN A 98 12.99 8.50 6.72
C GLN A 98 12.58 7.70 5.48
N VAL A 99 12.34 8.38 4.36
CA VAL A 99 11.96 7.71 3.10
C VAL A 99 13.05 7.89 2.06
N VAL A 100 13.31 6.81 1.31
CA VAL A 100 14.20 6.76 0.16
C VAL A 100 13.38 6.34 -1.06
N LEU A 101 13.23 7.23 -2.03
CA LEU A 101 12.62 6.90 -3.31
C LEU A 101 13.68 6.34 -4.26
N VAL A 102 13.44 5.15 -4.79
CA VAL A 102 14.36 4.44 -5.67
C VAL A 102 13.68 4.24 -7.03
N THR A 103 14.36 4.68 -8.09
CA THR A 103 13.90 4.45 -9.45
C THR A 103 15.09 4.30 -10.39
N ASP A 104 14.84 4.15 -11.68
CA ASP A 104 15.87 3.96 -12.70
C ASP A 104 16.01 5.15 -13.65
N GLU A 105 17.04 5.09 -14.50
CA GLU A 105 17.36 6.11 -15.50
C GLU A 105 16.24 6.40 -16.50
N LEU A 106 15.27 5.49 -16.70
CA LEU A 106 14.20 5.65 -17.69
C LEU A 106 12.93 6.26 -17.09
N ASN A 107 12.70 6.02 -15.80
CA ASN A 107 11.48 6.43 -15.11
C ASN A 107 11.64 7.74 -14.33
N HIS A 108 12.87 8.12 -13.94
CA HIS A 108 13.07 9.19 -12.96
C HIS A 108 12.51 10.55 -13.35
N GLU A 109 12.54 10.92 -14.64
CA GLU A 109 12.10 12.23 -15.09
C GLU A 109 10.61 12.40 -14.84
N GLN A 110 9.80 11.47 -15.37
CA GLN A 110 8.34 11.52 -15.22
C GLN A 110 7.94 11.37 -13.75
N VAL A 111 8.52 10.40 -13.05
CA VAL A 111 8.16 10.11 -11.66
C VAL A 111 8.52 11.29 -10.76
N PHE A 112 9.77 11.75 -10.74
CA PHE A 112 10.19 12.77 -9.79
C PHE A 112 9.66 14.15 -10.14
N GLU A 113 9.42 14.49 -11.41
CA GLU A 113 8.76 15.74 -11.76
C GLU A 113 7.31 15.76 -11.26
N ALA A 114 6.57 14.65 -11.41
CA ALA A 114 5.21 14.53 -10.90
C ALA A 114 5.14 14.66 -9.38
N LEU A 115 6.05 14.02 -8.64
CA LEU A 115 6.13 14.13 -7.19
C LEU A 115 6.50 15.55 -6.73
N LYS A 116 7.46 16.20 -7.40
CA LYS A 116 7.90 17.57 -7.09
C LYS A 116 6.81 18.60 -7.36
N LYS A 117 6.12 18.53 -8.52
CA LYS A 117 4.98 19.43 -8.82
C LYS A 117 3.84 19.26 -7.82
N ALA A 118 3.67 18.06 -7.27
CA ALA A 118 2.74 17.79 -6.16
C ALA A 118 3.23 18.24 -4.78
N ASN A 119 4.32 19.02 -4.71
CA ASN A 119 4.93 19.57 -3.50
C ASN A 119 5.52 18.53 -2.54
N LEU A 120 6.06 17.41 -3.06
CA LEU A 120 6.91 16.54 -2.26
C LEU A 120 8.31 17.18 -2.15
N SER A 121 8.78 17.40 -0.92
CA SER A 121 10.17 17.80 -0.69
C SER A 121 11.10 16.62 -0.94
N MET A 122 12.04 16.77 -1.86
CA MET A 122 12.91 15.69 -2.32
C MET A 122 14.33 16.18 -2.60
N ASP A 123 15.32 15.45 -2.11
CA ASP A 123 16.74 15.74 -2.33
C ASP A 123 17.46 14.53 -2.95
N GLU A 124 18.28 14.79 -3.98
CA GLU A 124 19.05 13.73 -4.63
C GLU A 124 20.20 13.30 -3.73
N CYS A 125 20.33 12.00 -3.51
CA CYS A 125 21.41 11.42 -2.73
C CYS A 125 22.11 10.32 -3.55
N ALA A 126 22.86 10.71 -4.59
CA ALA A 126 23.45 9.76 -5.54
C ALA A 126 24.30 8.65 -4.87
N ASP A 127 25.03 9.02 -3.81
CA ASP A 127 25.85 8.16 -2.96
C ASP A 127 25.18 7.95 -1.59
N LEU A 128 24.00 7.34 -1.60
CA LEU A 128 23.23 7.09 -0.39
C LEU A 128 23.92 6.09 0.52
N THR A 129 24.03 6.45 1.80
CA THR A 129 24.50 5.60 2.90
C THR A 129 23.71 5.94 4.16
N ALA A 130 23.83 5.13 5.21
CA ALA A 130 23.26 5.45 6.51
C ALA A 130 23.84 6.74 7.14
N ALA A 131 25.00 7.22 6.68
CA ALA A 131 25.57 8.49 7.12
C ALA A 131 24.93 9.68 6.39
N THR A 132 24.88 9.63 5.06
CA THR A 132 24.33 10.72 4.24
C THR A 132 22.83 10.91 4.47
N LEU A 133 22.08 9.84 4.77
CA LEU A 133 20.68 9.96 5.16
C LEU A 133 20.43 10.74 6.45
N LYS A 134 21.40 10.81 7.37
CA LYS A 134 21.24 11.57 8.62
C LYS A 134 21.24 13.08 8.39
N ASP A 135 21.82 13.52 7.27
CA ASP A 135 21.89 14.93 6.90
C ASP A 135 20.61 15.39 6.16
N ILE A 136 19.75 14.45 5.75
CA ILE A 136 18.48 14.73 5.10
C ILE A 136 17.37 14.81 6.17
N PRO A 137 16.60 15.91 6.25
CA PRO A 137 15.48 16.00 7.18
C PRO A 137 14.42 14.93 6.90
N ILE A 138 13.75 14.43 7.94
CA ILE A 138 12.67 13.42 7.81
C ILE A 138 11.56 13.88 6.85
N GLU A 139 11.24 15.18 6.86
CA GLU A 139 10.22 15.78 5.98
C GLU A 139 10.65 15.88 4.50
N THR A 140 11.90 15.51 4.18
CA THR A 140 12.45 15.48 2.83
C THR A 140 12.79 14.05 2.44
N ALA A 141 12.24 13.59 1.32
CA ALA A 141 12.53 12.25 0.81
C ALA A 141 13.90 12.28 0.12
N ALA A 142 14.80 11.39 0.52
CA ALA A 142 15.99 11.14 -0.28
C ALA A 142 15.57 10.42 -1.57
N TYR A 143 16.24 10.67 -2.69
CA TYR A 143 16.04 9.86 -3.88
C TYR A 143 17.34 9.43 -4.55
N VAL A 144 17.30 8.24 -5.13
CA VAL A 144 18.39 7.60 -5.88
C VAL A 144 17.89 7.10 -7.22
N LYS A 145 18.75 7.23 -8.24
CA LYS A 145 18.52 6.74 -9.59
C LYS A 145 19.58 5.70 -9.93
N PHE A 146 19.14 4.58 -10.49
CA PHE A 146 20.01 3.49 -10.92
C PHE A 146 20.04 3.37 -12.43
N ALA A 147 21.16 2.86 -12.96
CA ALA A 147 21.20 2.46 -14.35
C ALA A 147 20.29 1.26 -14.60
N CYS A 148 19.77 1.12 -15.82
CA CYS A 148 19.10 -0.12 -16.24
C CYS A 148 20.12 -1.22 -16.49
N GLN A 149 19.67 -2.48 -16.59
CA GLN A 149 20.54 -3.64 -16.77
C GLN A 149 21.47 -3.51 -17.99
N ARG A 150 21.02 -2.89 -19.08
CA ARG A 150 21.85 -2.62 -20.26
C ARG A 150 23.09 -1.75 -19.98
N ASN A 151 23.03 -0.92 -18.93
CA ASN A 151 24.04 0.05 -18.51
C ASN A 151 24.58 -0.27 -17.11
N TRP A 152 24.25 -1.44 -16.56
CA TRP A 152 24.61 -1.80 -15.18
C TRP A 152 26.11 -2.01 -15.05
N THR A 153 26.69 -1.50 -13.97
CA THR A 153 28.12 -1.61 -13.68
C THR A 153 28.33 -2.17 -12.28
N GLU A 154 29.56 -2.60 -11.96
CA GLU A 154 29.91 -3.00 -10.58
C GLU A 154 29.73 -1.86 -9.57
N ALA A 155 29.82 -0.59 -10.01
CA ALA A 155 29.53 0.56 -9.15
C ALA A 155 28.05 0.62 -8.75
N GLU A 156 27.14 0.20 -9.63
CA GLU A 156 25.70 0.12 -9.32
C GLU A 156 25.41 -0.98 -8.29
N ASP A 157 26.15 -2.09 -8.30
CA ASP A 157 26.05 -3.12 -7.25
C ASP A 157 26.40 -2.54 -5.87
N VAL A 158 27.46 -1.72 -5.79
CA VAL A 158 27.87 -1.05 -4.53
C VAL A 158 26.82 -0.02 -4.10
N ARG A 159 26.30 0.78 -5.03
CA ARG A 159 25.25 1.78 -4.73
C ARG A 159 23.95 1.11 -4.25
N LEU A 160 23.55 0.01 -4.88
CA LEU A 160 22.36 -0.76 -4.50
C LEU A 160 22.56 -1.35 -3.11
N GLN A 161 23.74 -1.92 -2.85
CA GLN A 161 24.12 -2.44 -1.55
C GLN A 161 23.98 -1.38 -0.46
N ASN A 162 24.49 -0.17 -0.67
CA ASN A 162 24.41 0.89 0.33
C ASN A 162 22.96 1.30 0.65
N VAL A 163 22.07 1.27 -0.36
CA VAL A 163 20.62 1.49 -0.13
C VAL A 163 20.04 0.34 0.69
N TYR A 164 20.39 -0.91 0.38
CA TYR A 164 19.94 -2.08 1.13
C TYR A 164 20.37 -2.00 2.60
N ASP A 165 21.64 -1.68 2.88
CA ASP A 165 22.16 -1.61 4.26
C ASP A 165 21.55 -0.48 5.08
N ALA A 166 21.15 0.60 4.41
CA ALA A 166 20.53 1.76 5.01
C ALA A 166 19.03 1.56 5.28
N ALA A 167 18.34 0.73 4.49
CA ALA A 167 16.91 0.50 4.62
C ALA A 167 16.59 -0.54 5.70
N ASP A 168 15.50 -0.31 6.44
CA ASP A 168 14.91 -1.31 7.34
C ASP A 168 13.72 -2.02 6.69
N PHE A 169 13.09 -1.35 5.72
CA PHE A 169 11.96 -1.87 4.94
C PHE A 169 12.11 -1.45 3.46
N ILE A 170 11.89 -2.37 2.54
CA ILE A 170 11.97 -2.16 1.09
C ILE A 170 10.62 -2.53 0.48
N LEU A 171 9.94 -1.55 -0.10
CA LEU A 171 8.65 -1.71 -0.74
C LEU A 171 8.80 -1.61 -2.25
N ASN A 172 8.51 -2.68 -2.98
CA ASN A 172 8.25 -2.59 -4.40
C ASN A 172 6.82 -2.14 -4.66
N LEU A 173 6.65 -1.10 -5.46
CA LEU A 173 5.34 -0.57 -5.84
C LEU A 173 5.10 -0.76 -7.32
N GLY A 174 4.51 -1.90 -7.69
CA GLY A 174 4.09 -2.18 -9.05
C GLY A 174 5.19 -2.47 -10.07
N ARG A 175 6.47 -2.54 -9.68
CA ARG A 175 7.54 -2.83 -10.65
C ARG A 175 7.61 -4.33 -10.98
N PRO A 176 7.68 -4.72 -12.26
CA PRO A 176 7.89 -6.11 -12.66
C PRO A 176 9.19 -6.70 -12.11
N GLY A 177 9.21 -8.02 -11.94
CA GLY A 177 10.37 -8.79 -11.52
C GLY A 177 10.66 -9.98 -12.44
N PRO A 178 11.81 -10.63 -12.29
CA PRO A 178 12.21 -11.72 -13.16
C PRO A 178 11.42 -13.00 -12.89
N GLY A 179 11.09 -13.73 -13.95
CA GLY A 179 10.65 -15.12 -13.89
C GLY A 179 11.80 -16.09 -13.60
N GLU A 180 11.51 -17.39 -13.64
CA GLU A 180 12.50 -18.45 -13.36
C GLU A 180 13.71 -18.42 -14.31
N GLU A 181 13.50 -17.99 -15.56
CA GLU A 181 14.54 -17.85 -16.58
C GLU A 181 15.41 -16.59 -16.39
N GLY A 182 15.10 -15.75 -15.40
CA GLY A 182 15.81 -14.51 -15.10
C GLY A 182 15.37 -13.30 -15.93
N GLU A 183 14.46 -13.50 -16.90
CA GLU A 183 13.87 -12.41 -17.70
C GLU A 183 12.72 -11.74 -16.96
N THR A 184 12.67 -10.41 -17.02
CA THR A 184 11.52 -9.61 -16.57
C THR A 184 10.61 -9.36 -17.78
N ARG A 185 9.31 -9.60 -17.64
CA ARG A 185 8.33 -9.45 -18.74
C ARG A 185 7.13 -8.58 -18.33
N ALA A 186 6.66 -7.78 -19.29
CA ALA A 186 5.43 -7.00 -19.16
C ALA A 186 4.19 -7.90 -19.23
N HIS A 187 3.02 -7.33 -18.93
CA HIS A 187 1.72 -8.01 -18.98
C HIS A 187 1.38 -8.63 -20.36
N ASP A 188 2.02 -8.20 -21.45
CA ASP A 188 1.83 -8.69 -22.83
C ASP A 188 2.95 -9.63 -23.30
N ARG A 189 3.84 -10.05 -22.38
CA ARG A 189 5.06 -10.85 -22.59
C ARG A 189 6.24 -10.11 -23.22
N ALA A 190 6.16 -8.80 -23.43
CA ALA A 190 7.32 -8.04 -23.88
C ALA A 190 8.47 -8.19 -22.86
N ASN A 191 9.65 -8.59 -23.35
CA ASN A 191 10.83 -8.67 -22.50
C ASN A 191 11.32 -7.26 -22.17
N MET A 192 11.35 -6.94 -20.88
CA MET A 192 11.77 -5.64 -20.36
C MET A 192 13.10 -5.70 -19.58
N THR A 193 13.76 -6.84 -19.57
CA THR A 193 14.98 -7.10 -18.77
C THR A 193 16.03 -6.01 -18.97
N ALA A 194 16.26 -5.57 -20.21
CA ALA A 194 17.24 -4.54 -20.52
C ALA A 194 16.88 -3.13 -20.02
N PHE A 195 15.59 -2.87 -19.79
CA PHE A 195 15.03 -1.59 -19.34
C PHE A 195 14.82 -1.55 -17.83
N ASP A 196 14.75 -2.69 -17.15
CA ASP A 196 14.65 -2.75 -15.70
C ASP A 196 16.04 -2.57 -15.05
N SER A 197 16.08 -2.08 -13.81
CA SER A 197 17.29 -2.09 -12.98
C SER A 197 17.42 -3.44 -12.25
N ALA A 198 18.60 -3.77 -11.73
CA ALA A 198 18.81 -5.05 -11.03
C ALA A 198 18.21 -5.08 -9.60
N PHE A 199 17.02 -4.49 -9.41
CA PHE A 199 16.35 -4.35 -8.11
C PHE A 199 15.95 -5.68 -7.47
N LYS A 200 15.93 -6.78 -8.22
CA LYS A 200 15.80 -8.13 -7.64
C LYS A 200 16.83 -8.42 -6.54
N PHE A 201 17.98 -7.75 -6.56
CA PHE A 201 19.01 -7.91 -5.54
C PHE A 201 18.64 -7.30 -4.19
N PHE A 202 17.68 -6.37 -4.12
CA PHE A 202 17.09 -5.95 -2.85
C PHE A 202 16.33 -7.09 -2.14
N PHE A 203 15.77 -8.04 -2.90
CA PHE A 203 14.94 -9.12 -2.38
C PHE A 203 15.72 -10.42 -2.20
N THR A 204 16.61 -10.72 -3.14
CA THR A 204 17.39 -11.97 -3.14
C THR A 204 18.67 -11.89 -2.32
N ARG A 205 19.14 -10.67 -1.99
CA ARG A 205 20.35 -10.40 -1.21
C ARG A 205 21.54 -11.31 -1.59
N PRO A 206 22.15 -11.11 -2.77
CA PRO A 206 23.32 -11.87 -3.20
C PRO A 206 24.42 -11.92 -2.13
N GLU A 207 25.13 -13.03 -1.95
CA GLU A 207 26.17 -13.18 -0.90
C GLU A 207 27.27 -12.09 -0.92
N ARG A 208 27.53 -11.50 -2.09
CA ARG A 208 28.45 -10.36 -2.28
C ARG A 208 28.03 -9.08 -1.53
N PHE A 209 26.80 -9.03 -1.02
CA PHE A 209 26.24 -7.94 -0.23
C PHE A 209 26.66 -8.09 1.23
N ALA A 210 27.87 -7.62 1.56
CA ALA A 210 28.59 -8.00 2.79
C ALA A 210 28.71 -6.90 3.86
N LEU A 211 28.11 -5.72 3.67
CA LEU A 211 28.34 -4.56 4.56
C LEU A 211 27.56 -4.62 5.88
N ARG A 212 26.42 -5.34 5.93
CA ARG A 212 25.64 -5.53 7.18
C ARG A 212 25.05 -6.95 7.26
N PRO A 213 25.85 -7.99 7.56
CA PRO A 213 25.37 -9.39 7.58
C PRO A 213 24.21 -9.61 8.56
N ASP A 214 24.21 -8.90 9.70
CA ASP A 214 23.24 -9.06 10.78
C ASP A 214 21.96 -8.21 10.62
N HIS A 215 21.84 -7.44 9.53
CA HIS A 215 20.65 -6.64 9.24
C HIS A 215 20.01 -7.11 7.95
N VAL A 216 18.72 -7.43 8.03
CA VAL A 216 17.92 -7.85 6.89
C VAL A 216 16.75 -6.90 6.81
N ALA A 217 16.70 -6.11 5.74
CA ALA A 217 15.55 -5.27 5.48
C ALA A 217 14.32 -6.14 5.19
N THR A 218 13.18 -5.79 5.79
CA THR A 218 11.91 -6.46 5.45
C THR A 218 11.50 -6.04 4.05
N THR A 219 11.08 -7.00 3.23
CA THR A 219 10.71 -6.77 1.84
C THR A 219 9.22 -6.90 1.64
N ALA A 220 8.62 -6.02 0.85
CA ALA A 220 7.21 -6.08 0.53
C ALA A 220 6.95 -5.69 -0.92
N VAL A 221 5.82 -6.17 -1.44
CA VAL A 221 5.31 -5.76 -2.74
C VAL A 221 3.84 -5.37 -2.61
N ILE A 222 3.46 -4.33 -3.35
CA ILE A 222 2.08 -4.06 -3.73
C ILE A 222 1.98 -4.28 -5.23
N GLY A 223 1.13 -5.22 -5.64
CA GLY A 223 0.99 -5.61 -7.05
C GLY A 223 -0.39 -6.19 -7.35
N GLU A 224 -0.67 -6.28 -8.64
CA GLU A 224 -1.97 -6.67 -9.18
C GLU A 224 -1.86 -8.03 -9.89
N LEU A 225 -0.93 -8.16 -10.83
CA LEU A 225 -0.98 -9.19 -11.87
C LEU A 225 -0.18 -10.46 -11.52
N GLY A 226 0.84 -10.33 -10.68
CA GLY A 226 1.75 -11.41 -10.31
C GLY A 226 3.09 -11.40 -11.04
N ASN A 227 3.29 -10.47 -11.98
CA ASN A 227 4.60 -10.26 -12.61
C ASN A 227 5.47 -9.28 -11.82
N GLU A 228 4.95 -8.66 -10.76
CA GLU A 228 5.64 -7.69 -9.93
C GLU A 228 6.68 -8.34 -9.02
N LEU A 229 7.83 -7.66 -8.88
CA LEU A 229 8.95 -8.10 -8.06
C LEU A 229 8.51 -8.26 -6.60
N GLY A 230 8.62 -9.48 -6.07
CA GLY A 230 8.18 -9.84 -4.73
C GLY A 230 6.94 -10.75 -4.71
N MET A 231 6.23 -10.91 -5.82
CA MET A 231 5.01 -11.74 -5.89
C MET A 231 5.29 -13.25 -6.11
N GLY A 232 6.55 -13.70 -6.03
CA GLY A 232 6.94 -15.09 -6.28
C GLY A 232 6.27 -16.12 -5.37
N GLY A 233 5.78 -15.72 -4.20
CA GLY A 233 4.96 -16.60 -3.35
C GLY A 233 3.62 -17.01 -4.00
N LEU A 234 3.16 -16.28 -5.02
CA LEU A 234 1.91 -16.54 -5.73
C LEU A 234 2.10 -17.23 -7.08
N ILE A 235 3.34 -17.61 -7.45
CA ILE A 235 3.69 -18.07 -8.80
C ILE A 235 2.80 -19.22 -9.28
N SER A 236 2.42 -20.15 -8.41
CA SER A 236 1.53 -21.26 -8.77
C SER A 236 0.12 -20.77 -9.16
N CYS A 237 -0.44 -19.83 -8.39
CA CYS A 237 -1.74 -19.24 -8.68
C CYS A 237 -1.68 -18.37 -9.94
N VAL A 238 -0.57 -17.65 -10.14
CA VAL A 238 -0.31 -16.84 -11.33
C VAL A 238 -0.30 -17.70 -12.59
N LYS A 239 0.49 -18.78 -12.61
CA LYS A 239 0.56 -19.73 -13.74
C LYS A 239 -0.81 -20.32 -14.11
N GLU A 240 -1.64 -20.62 -13.12
CA GLU A 240 -2.95 -21.23 -13.35
C GLU A 240 -4.03 -20.23 -13.80
N ASN A 241 -4.00 -18.99 -13.29
CA ASN A 241 -5.14 -18.08 -13.40
C ASN A 241 -4.86 -16.80 -14.19
N VAL A 242 -3.60 -16.48 -14.48
CA VAL A 242 -3.21 -15.25 -15.17
C VAL A 242 -2.93 -15.54 -16.65
N GLU A 243 -3.44 -14.70 -17.54
CA GLU A 243 -3.11 -14.74 -18.96
C GLU A 243 -1.60 -14.59 -19.14
N TYR A 244 -0.98 -15.56 -19.80
CA TYR A 244 0.48 -15.68 -19.92
C TYR A 244 1.22 -15.85 -18.58
N GLY A 245 0.56 -16.33 -17.53
CA GLY A 245 1.15 -16.48 -16.20
C GLY A 245 2.44 -17.31 -16.16
N GLU A 246 2.56 -18.32 -17.01
CA GLU A 246 3.81 -19.09 -17.21
C GLU A 246 4.96 -18.26 -17.75
N ASP A 247 4.67 -17.28 -18.61
CA ASP A 247 5.67 -16.42 -19.25
C ASP A 247 6.04 -15.23 -18.36
N ILE A 248 5.05 -14.61 -17.71
CA ILE A 248 5.21 -13.31 -17.03
C ILE A 248 5.41 -13.41 -15.53
N GLY A 249 5.05 -14.52 -14.89
CA GLY A 249 5.03 -14.64 -13.44
C GLY A 249 6.40 -14.40 -12.81
N CYS A 250 6.46 -13.52 -11.81
CA CYS A 250 7.69 -13.28 -11.07
C CYS A 250 8.01 -14.48 -10.18
N SER A 251 9.30 -14.84 -10.10
CA SER A 251 9.78 -15.95 -9.26
C SER A 251 10.36 -15.51 -7.91
N VAL A 252 10.54 -14.20 -7.71
CA VAL A 252 11.17 -13.64 -6.51
C VAL A 252 10.10 -13.33 -5.46
N GLN A 253 10.26 -13.89 -4.26
CA GLN A 253 9.34 -13.72 -3.14
C GLN A 253 9.78 -12.58 -2.21
N ALA A 254 8.80 -11.79 -1.75
CA ALA A 254 8.94 -10.83 -0.67
C ALA A 254 8.40 -11.40 0.66
N ASP A 255 8.73 -10.74 1.78
CA ASP A 255 8.17 -11.10 3.10
C ASP A 255 6.67 -10.81 3.18
N PHE A 256 6.22 -9.71 2.56
CA PHE A 256 4.81 -9.35 2.44
C PHE A 256 4.38 -9.15 0.99
N THR A 257 3.18 -9.63 0.66
CA THR A 257 2.59 -9.47 -0.67
C THR A 257 1.16 -8.93 -0.54
N LEU A 258 0.99 -7.63 -0.72
CA LEU A 258 -0.33 -7.00 -0.72
C LEU A 258 -0.87 -6.96 -2.16
N VAL A 259 -1.90 -7.76 -2.40
CA VAL A 259 -2.62 -7.76 -3.68
C VAL A 259 -3.65 -6.63 -3.68
N ALA A 260 -3.61 -5.79 -4.71
CA ALA A 260 -4.57 -4.70 -4.91
C ALA A 260 -4.87 -4.52 -6.40
N THR A 261 -6.01 -3.91 -6.72
CA THR A 261 -6.45 -3.68 -8.10
C THR A 261 -5.50 -2.78 -8.90
N THR A 262 -4.82 -1.85 -8.25
CA THR A 262 -3.69 -1.08 -8.80
C THR A 262 -2.66 -0.89 -7.68
N ALA A 263 -1.39 -0.67 -8.03
CA ALA A 263 -0.35 -0.36 -7.07
C ALA A 263 -0.67 0.94 -6.31
N ASN A 264 -1.18 1.97 -7.01
CA ASN A 264 -1.64 3.22 -6.41
C ASN A 264 -2.73 2.99 -5.35
N TRP A 265 -3.75 2.18 -5.66
CA TRP A 265 -4.85 1.91 -4.73
C TRP A 265 -4.37 1.15 -3.50
N GLY A 266 -3.53 0.13 -3.68
CA GLY A 266 -2.94 -0.60 -2.57
C GLY A 266 -2.10 0.30 -1.67
N ALA A 267 -1.33 1.22 -2.25
CA ALA A 267 -0.56 2.20 -1.50
C ALA A 267 -1.44 3.21 -0.73
N TRP A 268 -2.54 3.69 -1.33
CA TRP A 268 -3.50 4.51 -0.62
C TRP A 268 -4.16 3.75 0.54
N GLY A 269 -4.46 2.46 0.35
CA GLY A 269 -4.94 1.57 1.41
C GLY A 269 -3.93 1.40 2.54
N LEU A 270 -2.64 1.27 2.22
CA LEU A 270 -1.57 1.24 3.21
C LEU A 270 -1.49 2.54 4.01
N SER A 271 -1.59 3.70 3.35
CA SER A 271 -1.71 5.00 4.03
C SER A 271 -2.93 5.07 4.96
N ALA A 272 -4.07 4.52 4.55
CA ALA A 272 -5.25 4.43 5.40
C ALA A 272 -5.02 3.54 6.62
N MET A 273 -4.40 2.37 6.44
CA MET A 273 -4.11 1.47 7.55
C MET A 273 -3.11 2.08 8.54
N LEU A 274 -2.04 2.72 8.05
CA LEU A 274 -1.09 3.47 8.87
C LEU A 274 -1.78 4.57 9.68
N THR A 275 -2.72 5.30 9.06
CA THR A 275 -3.51 6.34 9.71
C THR A 275 -4.38 5.79 10.83
N LEU A 276 -5.07 4.67 10.59
CA LEU A 276 -5.92 4.01 11.60
C LEU A 276 -5.10 3.57 12.80
N LEU A 277 -3.98 2.88 12.55
CA LEU A 277 -3.11 2.38 13.61
C LEU A 277 -2.47 3.51 14.42
N SER A 278 -1.96 4.55 13.76
CA SER A 278 -1.29 5.68 14.44
C SER A 278 -2.26 6.46 15.34
N ILE A 279 -3.49 6.71 14.86
CA ILE A 279 -4.50 7.40 15.67
C ILE A 279 -4.98 6.50 16.81
N ALA A 280 -5.16 5.21 16.56
CA ALA A 280 -5.55 4.25 17.59
C ALA A 280 -4.47 4.11 18.69
N SER A 281 -3.19 4.26 18.35
CA SER A 281 -2.07 4.29 19.31
C SER A 281 -1.91 5.64 20.03
N GLY A 282 -2.72 6.64 19.68
CA GLY A 282 -2.78 7.93 20.37
C GLY A 282 -1.90 9.04 19.79
N GLU A 283 -1.41 8.87 18.55
CA GLU A 283 -0.69 9.95 17.85
C GLU A 283 -1.59 11.19 17.70
N LYS A 284 -1.04 12.36 18.02
CA LYS A 284 -1.76 13.64 17.95
C LYS A 284 -1.62 14.29 16.58
N ILE A 285 -1.94 13.52 15.55
CA ILE A 285 -1.90 13.95 14.15
C ILE A 285 -3.30 13.80 13.53
N SER A 286 -3.65 14.73 12.64
CA SER A 286 -4.95 14.67 11.96
C SER A 286 -4.94 13.55 10.92
N ALA A 287 -5.98 12.70 10.93
CA ALA A 287 -6.20 11.68 9.90
C ALA A 287 -6.17 12.27 8.49
N ASP A 288 -6.76 13.45 8.33
CA ASP A 288 -6.82 14.17 7.05
C ASP A 288 -5.42 14.48 6.51
N SER A 289 -4.46 14.77 7.40
CA SER A 289 -3.09 15.09 7.00
C SER A 289 -2.25 13.87 6.60
N LEU A 290 -2.63 12.67 7.08
CA LEU A 290 -1.97 11.41 6.76
C LEU A 290 -2.56 10.76 5.51
N LEU A 291 -3.87 10.87 5.31
CA LEU A 291 -4.55 10.28 4.17
C LEU A 291 -4.20 11.01 2.85
N PRO A 292 -4.02 10.29 1.73
CA PRO A 292 -3.86 10.91 0.42
C PRO A 292 -5.07 11.76 0.04
N ASP A 293 -4.83 12.85 -0.68
CA ASP A 293 -5.86 13.77 -1.16
C ASP A 293 -5.99 13.77 -2.68
N VAL A 294 -7.20 13.96 -3.18
CA VAL A 294 -7.51 13.91 -4.62
C VAL A 294 -6.78 15.01 -5.40
N VAL A 295 -6.50 16.16 -4.78
CA VAL A 295 -5.88 17.31 -5.49
C VAL A 295 -4.44 16.97 -5.86
N SER A 296 -3.65 16.48 -4.91
CA SER A 296 -2.28 16.03 -5.14
C SER A 296 -2.24 14.88 -6.15
N GLN A 297 -3.13 13.90 -6.02
CA GLN A 297 -3.15 12.73 -6.91
C GLN A 297 -3.52 13.09 -8.36
N LYS A 298 -4.47 14.03 -8.56
CA LYS A 298 -4.79 14.60 -9.88
C LYS A 298 -3.57 15.27 -10.50
N LEU A 299 -2.86 16.08 -9.71
CA LEU A 299 -1.68 16.79 -10.20
C LEU A 299 -0.54 15.83 -10.59
N ILE A 300 -0.35 14.76 -9.83
CA ILE A 300 0.63 13.71 -10.15
C ILE A 300 0.28 13.04 -11.48
N LEU A 301 -0.95 12.51 -11.62
CA LEU A 301 -1.35 11.80 -12.84
C LEU A 301 -1.28 12.72 -14.07
N LYS A 302 -1.78 13.94 -13.94
CA LYS A 302 -1.68 14.95 -15.00
C LYS A 302 -0.23 15.21 -15.40
N THR A 303 0.66 15.41 -14.41
CA THR A 303 2.07 15.67 -14.68
C THR A 303 2.73 14.47 -15.36
N LEU A 304 2.47 13.24 -14.91
CA LEU A 304 3.00 12.03 -15.55
C LEU A 304 2.66 12.00 -17.04
N VAL A 305 1.39 12.24 -17.39
CA VAL A 305 0.92 12.27 -18.77
C VAL A 305 1.56 13.41 -19.57
N GLU A 306 1.68 14.61 -18.98
CA GLU A 306 2.37 15.77 -19.60
C GLU A 306 3.85 15.50 -19.87
N GLU A 307 4.54 14.81 -18.96
CA GLU A 307 5.93 14.35 -19.12
C GLU A 307 6.05 13.10 -20.02
N GLY A 308 4.92 12.64 -20.57
CA GLY A 308 4.84 11.63 -21.61
C GLY A 308 4.70 10.18 -21.13
N ALA A 309 4.53 9.95 -19.82
CA ALA A 309 4.13 8.64 -19.29
C ALA A 309 2.78 8.21 -19.85
N ARG A 310 2.52 6.90 -19.80
CA ARG A 310 1.33 6.27 -20.40
C ARG A 310 0.77 5.24 -19.47
N CYS A 311 -0.50 4.91 -19.65
CA CYS A 311 -1.02 3.70 -19.05
C CYS A 311 -0.34 2.46 -19.64
N GLY A 312 0.17 1.58 -18.78
CA GLY A 312 0.82 0.33 -19.13
C GLY A 312 -0.05 -0.63 -19.94
N LEU A 313 -1.38 -0.53 -19.83
CA LEU A 313 -2.33 -1.42 -20.52
C LEU A 313 -2.85 -0.88 -21.85
N THR A 314 -3.15 0.43 -21.94
CA THR A 314 -3.72 1.05 -23.15
C THR A 314 -2.65 1.66 -24.05
N TRP A 315 -1.47 1.95 -23.51
CA TRP A 315 -0.38 2.70 -24.13
C TRP A 315 -0.78 4.09 -24.62
N THR A 316 -1.89 4.64 -24.12
CA THR A 316 -2.33 6.00 -24.42
C THR A 316 -1.77 6.99 -23.42
N ARG A 317 -1.60 8.24 -23.87
CA ARG A 317 -1.23 9.39 -23.03
C ARG A 317 -2.49 10.06 -22.51
N ASP A 318 -3.34 9.28 -21.88
CA ASP A 318 -4.55 9.75 -21.23
C ASP A 318 -4.38 9.64 -19.71
N GLU A 319 -5.21 10.36 -18.96
CA GLU A 319 -5.23 10.29 -17.49
C GLU A 319 -5.88 8.97 -17.02
N ILE A 320 -5.20 7.86 -17.29
CA ILE A 320 -5.62 6.50 -17.00
C ILE A 320 -4.57 5.85 -16.10
N ILE A 321 -5.02 5.14 -15.07
CA ILE A 321 -4.19 4.25 -14.24
C ILE A 321 -4.71 2.84 -14.50
N ASP A 322 -3.85 1.98 -15.05
CA ASP A 322 -4.22 0.67 -15.58
C ASP A 322 -5.46 0.70 -16.48
N ARG A 323 -6.58 0.14 -16.04
CA ARG A 323 -7.83 0.14 -16.83
C ARG A 323 -8.81 1.23 -16.42
N PHE A 324 -8.46 2.05 -15.44
CA PHE A 324 -9.37 2.99 -14.80
C PHE A 324 -9.09 4.41 -15.25
N GLU A 325 -10.13 5.05 -15.78
CA GLU A 325 -10.13 6.49 -16.07
C GLU A 325 -9.95 7.27 -14.76
N SER A 326 -9.39 8.48 -14.83
CA SER A 326 -9.05 9.26 -13.64
C SER A 326 -10.23 9.44 -12.68
N GLU A 327 -11.45 9.64 -13.19
CA GLU A 327 -12.65 9.81 -12.36
C GLU A 327 -12.97 8.60 -11.48
N GLU A 328 -12.68 7.38 -11.93
CA GLU A 328 -12.86 6.16 -11.13
C GLU A 328 -11.84 6.09 -9.99
N ASN A 329 -10.60 6.49 -10.26
CA ASN A 329 -9.55 6.60 -9.26
C ASN A 329 -9.91 7.61 -8.16
N TRP A 330 -10.51 8.75 -8.52
CA TRP A 330 -10.92 9.77 -7.54
C TRP A 330 -12.12 9.34 -6.71
N LYS A 331 -13.08 8.63 -7.31
CA LYS A 331 -14.19 8.01 -6.57
C LYS A 331 -13.67 6.99 -5.57
N PHE A 332 -12.80 6.09 -6.01
CA PHE A 332 -12.16 5.10 -5.14
C PHE A 332 -11.45 5.75 -3.96
N LEU A 333 -10.60 6.76 -4.21
CA LEU A 333 -9.86 7.45 -3.15
C LEU A 333 -10.81 8.14 -2.14
N ASN A 334 -11.90 8.76 -2.61
CA ASN A 334 -12.89 9.36 -1.72
C ASN A 334 -13.61 8.31 -0.87
N GLU A 335 -14.00 7.16 -1.45
CA GLU A 335 -14.60 6.05 -0.73
C GLU A 335 -13.65 5.47 0.34
N LEU A 336 -12.38 5.29 -0.01
CA LEU A 336 -11.35 4.83 0.93
C LEU A 336 -11.20 5.81 2.11
N ARG A 337 -11.18 7.12 1.84
CA ARG A 337 -11.13 8.14 2.90
C ARG A 337 -12.38 8.08 3.79
N GLN A 338 -13.57 8.02 3.20
CA GLN A 338 -14.83 7.92 3.94
C GLN A 338 -14.87 6.67 4.83
N LEU A 339 -14.46 5.52 4.28
CA LEU A 339 -14.35 4.28 5.05
C LEU A 339 -13.38 4.47 6.22
N THR A 340 -12.20 5.04 5.98
CA THR A 340 -11.20 5.28 7.03
C THR A 340 -11.77 6.15 8.17
N PHE A 341 -12.45 7.26 7.85
CA PHE A 341 -13.07 8.11 8.87
C PHE A 341 -14.18 7.39 9.64
N SER A 342 -15.04 6.63 8.95
CA SER A 342 -16.09 5.82 9.58
C SER A 342 -15.54 4.78 10.56
N LEU A 343 -14.41 4.14 10.21
CA LEU A 343 -13.72 3.18 11.08
C LEU A 343 -13.13 3.86 12.33
N LEU A 344 -12.57 5.07 12.20
CA LEU A 344 -12.09 5.86 13.34
C LEU A 344 -13.22 6.25 14.29
N GLU A 345 -14.34 6.75 13.75
CA GLU A 345 -15.52 7.15 14.53
C GLU A 345 -16.12 5.96 15.30
N SER A 346 -16.24 4.81 14.64
CA SER A 346 -16.75 3.57 15.25
C SER A 346 -15.88 3.11 16.43
N SER A 347 -14.57 3.31 16.36
CA SER A 347 -13.63 2.99 17.44
C SER A 347 -13.75 3.93 18.63
N GLN A 348 -13.94 5.23 18.37
CA GLN A 348 -14.09 6.24 19.41
C GLN A 348 -15.45 6.12 20.13
N GLY A 349 -16.52 5.78 19.41
CA GLY A 349 -17.85 5.53 19.97
C GLY A 349 -17.92 4.31 20.89
N GLN A 350 -17.07 3.30 20.69
CA GLN A 350 -16.97 2.16 21.62
C GLN A 350 -16.24 2.50 22.92
N LYS A 351 -15.37 3.53 22.93
CA LYS A 351 -14.67 4.00 24.15
C LYS A 351 -15.54 4.90 25.05
N SER A 352 -16.69 5.39 24.58
CA SER A 352 -17.52 6.39 25.29
C SER A 352 -18.79 5.84 25.96
N LEU A 353 -19.04 4.52 25.94
CA LEU A 353 -20.13 3.93 26.73
C LEU A 353 -19.70 3.76 28.20
N PRO A 354 -20.32 4.46 29.18
CA PRO A 354 -20.07 4.17 30.57
C PRO A 354 -20.61 2.77 30.91
N SER A 355 -19.79 1.97 31.59
CA SER A 355 -20.18 0.69 32.17
C SER A 355 -21.48 0.87 32.96
N SER A 356 -22.54 0.18 32.55
CA SER A 356 -23.81 0.19 33.26
C SER A 356 -23.59 -0.24 34.71
N GLU A 357 -23.81 0.70 35.63
CA GLU A 357 -23.93 0.39 37.04
C GLU A 357 -25.00 -0.68 37.22
N LYS A 358 -24.65 -1.73 37.97
CA LYS A 358 -25.56 -2.78 38.39
C LYS A 358 -26.75 -2.15 39.10
N ILE A 359 -27.92 -2.17 38.46
CA ILE A 359 -29.19 -1.93 39.13
C ILE A 359 -29.39 -3.08 40.12
N SER A 360 -29.14 -2.80 41.39
CA SER A 360 -29.49 -3.67 42.51
C SER A 360 -31.00 -3.73 42.66
N THR A 361 -31.57 -4.92 42.48
CA THR A 361 -32.95 -5.26 42.85
C THR A 361 -33.20 -5.01 44.35
N PRO A 362 -34.29 -4.37 44.77
CA PRO A 362 -34.67 -4.35 46.17
C PRO A 362 -35.35 -5.67 46.55
N ALA A 363 -35.00 -6.14 47.75
CA ALA A 363 -35.48 -7.36 48.36
C ALA A 363 -36.96 -7.32 48.71
N SER A 364 -37.59 -8.49 48.60
CA SER A 364 -38.89 -8.85 49.13
C SER A 364 -38.98 -8.68 50.65
N SER A 365 -40.05 -8.05 51.14
CA SER A 365 -40.53 -8.24 52.51
C SER A 365 -42.04 -8.49 52.51
N ASN A 366 -42.40 -9.51 53.27
CA ASN A 366 -43.68 -10.20 53.38
C ASN A 366 -44.79 -9.44 54.14
N LEU A 367 -46.00 -10.02 54.00
CA LEU A 367 -47.18 -10.00 54.89
C LEU A 367 -48.05 -8.73 54.86
N VAL A 368 -49.40 -8.76 54.93
CA VAL A 368 -50.46 -9.78 55.02
C VAL A 368 -51.80 -9.02 54.86
N ASP A 369 -52.83 -9.72 54.36
CA ASP A 369 -54.29 -9.50 54.50
C ASP A 369 -54.90 -8.08 54.54
N MET A 370 -55.95 -7.82 53.75
CA MET A 370 -57.32 -8.28 54.05
C MET A 370 -58.37 -7.56 53.16
N THR A 371 -59.31 -8.36 52.65
CA THR A 371 -60.75 -8.06 52.41
C THR A 371 -61.22 -7.02 51.36
N MET A 372 -61.96 -7.58 50.39
CA MET A 372 -63.31 -7.20 49.91
C MET A 372 -63.61 -5.74 49.51
N SER A 373 -63.94 -5.52 48.23
CA SER A 373 -65.33 -5.47 47.77
C SER A 373 -65.45 -5.00 46.32
N GLN A 374 -66.51 -5.50 45.70
CA GLN A 374 -67.00 -5.28 44.35
C GLN A 374 -67.17 -3.79 44.00
N ASN A 375 -66.99 -3.41 42.73
CA ASN A 375 -68.11 -2.87 41.96
C ASN A 375 -67.89 -2.80 40.45
N ILE A 376 -69.01 -3.09 39.79
CA ILE A 376 -69.35 -3.23 38.38
C ILE A 376 -69.42 -1.86 37.67
N ARG A 377 -69.13 -1.84 36.34
CA ARG A 377 -69.80 -1.15 35.20
C ARG A 377 -68.73 -0.80 34.14
N ASN A 378 -68.61 -1.47 32.99
CA ASN A 378 -69.52 -1.60 31.84
C ASN A 378 -70.08 -0.25 31.34
N THR A 379 -69.59 0.25 30.19
CA THR A 379 -70.37 0.52 28.95
C THR A 379 -69.56 1.30 27.89
N ARG A 380 -69.61 0.77 26.64
CA ARG A 380 -69.79 1.43 25.31
C ARG A 380 -68.84 2.58 24.89
N ALA A 381 -68.12 2.49 23.78
CA ALA A 381 -68.54 2.43 22.36
C ALA A 381 -69.03 3.78 21.80
N ASP A 382 -68.36 4.16 20.71
CA ASP A 382 -68.70 5.09 19.63
C ASP A 382 -68.78 6.60 19.92
N SER A 383 -67.74 7.32 19.47
CA SER A 383 -67.83 8.27 18.35
C SER A 383 -66.44 8.61 17.81
#